data_AF-K2NKK9-F1
#
_entry.id   AF-K2NKK9-F1
#
_cell.length_a   1.000
_cell.length_b   1.000
_cell.length_c   1.000
_cell.angle_alpha   90.00
_cell.angle_beta   90.00
_cell.angle_gamma   90.00
#
_symmetry.space_group_name_H-M   'P 1'
#
loop_
_entity.id
_entity.type
_entity.pdbx_description
1 polymer ?
#
loop_
_entity_poly.entity_id
_entity_poly.type
_entity_poly.pdbx_seq_one_letter_code
_entity_poly.pdbx_strand_id
1 'polypeptide(L)'
;MLYAAGAVTATGSTLSFVRNRALLPRMLSLSLLLAAGAHLRVACNDAGGRVLSTAEEYAAAGFGDAGSIDVVGCDACDRDTHCYAPGTASASMRNGVCVCVCGSDGHGEACVPVGAPALPPAVGAAPRVFVREGVTVQSVFVVPAGASEVTLRHVVLDSVSPVLYVPWMARDGVRIVVQNVSLRNGAVLYVMGAGALRGAAGGDEGGPVELSVCDVEALNGALVLTGTFPAGSVLTVTDSLLVAARQTPLVYLIGSQSSPYAPVLVLSGLRLVRSVLVVSDVALVTVMTGGRTV
;
A
#
# COMPACT_ATOMS: atom_id res chain seq x y z
N MET A 1 -12.25 2.59 -4.55
CA MET A 1 -12.13 3.48 -3.37
C MET A 1 -11.05 2.95 -2.44
N LEU A 2 -10.17 3.80 -1.93
CA LEU A 2 -9.24 3.46 -0.84
C LEU A 2 -10.04 3.52 0.47
N TYR A 3 -10.06 2.42 1.20
CA TYR A 3 -10.87 2.32 2.41
C TYR A 3 -10.00 2.37 3.64
N ALA A 4 -10.15 3.44 4.40
CA ALA A 4 -9.65 3.44 5.75
C ALA A 4 -10.73 2.83 6.65
N ALA A 5 -10.37 1.80 7.43
CA ALA A 5 -11.26 1.17 8.41
C ALA A 5 -10.70 1.42 9.80
N GLY A 6 -11.36 2.28 10.58
CA GLY A 6 -10.77 2.82 11.81
C GLY A 6 -9.69 3.86 11.54
N ALA A 7 -9.06 4.35 12.60
CA ALA A 7 -8.06 5.42 12.51
C ALA A 7 -6.76 4.92 11.85
N VAL A 8 -6.36 5.57 10.75
CA VAL A 8 -4.96 5.53 10.30
C VAL A 8 -4.22 6.59 11.10
N THR A 9 -3.23 6.17 11.89
CA THR A 9 -2.42 7.05 12.73
C THR A 9 -0.98 7.03 12.25
N ALA A 10 -0.46 8.23 11.99
CA ALA A 10 0.92 8.46 11.59
C ALA A 10 1.54 9.38 12.63
N THR A 11 2.64 8.98 13.26
CA THR A 11 3.44 9.83 14.16
C THR A 11 4.84 9.97 13.60
N GLY A 12 5.32 11.20 13.37
CA GLY A 12 6.64 11.43 12.77
C GLY A 12 6.83 10.75 11.41
N SER A 13 5.73 10.42 10.71
CA SER A 13 5.71 9.56 9.53
C SER A 13 5.30 10.36 8.30
N THR A 14 5.76 9.92 7.12
CA THR A 14 5.38 10.53 5.84
C THR A 14 4.41 9.63 5.08
N LEU A 15 3.27 10.17 4.69
CA LEU A 15 2.32 9.52 3.79
C LEU A 15 2.34 10.28 2.46
N SER A 16 2.74 9.61 1.38
CA SER A 16 2.77 10.20 0.04
C SER A 16 1.76 9.52 -0.88
N PHE A 17 0.91 10.32 -1.52
CA PHE A 17 -0.07 9.84 -2.51
C PHE A 17 0.12 10.60 -3.81
N VAL A 18 0.57 9.91 -4.87
CA VAL A 18 0.97 10.55 -6.11
C VAL A 18 0.36 9.87 -7.33
N ARG A 19 -0.16 10.64 -8.28
CA ARG A 19 -0.68 10.14 -9.58
C ARG A 19 -1.73 9.03 -9.47
N ASN A 20 -2.41 8.91 -8.32
CA ASN A 20 -3.47 7.93 -8.15
C ASN A 20 -4.74 8.39 -8.86
N ARG A 21 -5.55 7.45 -9.34
CA ARG A 21 -6.81 7.74 -10.02
C ARG A 21 -7.95 7.04 -9.34
N ALA A 22 -8.99 7.79 -8.97
CA ALA A 22 -10.23 7.24 -8.43
C ALA A 22 -11.41 7.72 -9.27
N LEU A 23 -12.27 6.79 -9.70
CA LEU A 23 -13.48 7.16 -10.46
C LEU A 23 -14.52 7.90 -9.62
N LEU A 24 -14.44 7.78 -8.29
CA LEU A 24 -15.36 8.44 -7.37
C LEU A 24 -14.81 9.81 -6.94
N PRO A 25 -15.68 10.80 -6.67
CA PRO A 25 -15.25 12.11 -6.17
C PRO A 25 -14.46 12.05 -4.86
N ARG A 26 -14.70 11.01 -4.05
CA ARG A 26 -13.88 10.71 -2.86
C ARG A 26 -12.93 9.55 -3.18
N MET A 27 -11.64 9.80 -2.99
CA MET A 27 -10.61 8.78 -3.11
C MET A 27 -10.56 7.89 -1.86
N LEU A 28 -10.68 8.51 -0.69
CA LEU A 28 -10.68 7.88 0.63
C LEU A 28 -12.10 7.82 1.21
N SER A 29 -12.48 6.66 1.75
CA SER A 29 -13.80 6.48 2.38
C SER A 29 -13.95 7.16 3.74
N LEU A 30 -12.87 7.24 4.51
CA LEU A 30 -12.77 7.92 5.80
C LEU A 30 -11.57 8.86 5.78
N SER A 31 -11.66 9.92 6.58
CA SER A 31 -10.57 10.88 6.76
C SER A 31 -9.36 10.23 7.44
N LEU A 32 -8.16 10.57 6.98
CA LEU A 32 -6.90 10.25 7.65
C LEU A 32 -6.77 11.06 8.95
N LEU A 33 -6.24 10.44 10.01
CA LEU A 33 -5.96 11.10 11.29
C LEU A 33 -4.45 11.25 11.46
N LEU A 34 -3.94 12.43 11.12
CA LEU A 34 -2.52 12.75 11.24
C LEU A 34 -2.21 13.13 12.69
N ALA A 35 -1.29 12.42 13.34
CA ALA A 35 -0.81 12.80 14.67
C ALA A 35 0.38 13.77 14.56
N ALA A 36 0.84 14.29 15.69
CA ALA A 36 1.93 15.27 15.72
C ALA A 36 3.18 14.81 14.95
N GLY A 37 3.69 15.70 14.10
CA GLY A 37 4.87 15.45 13.24
C GLY A 37 4.63 14.54 12.04
N ALA A 38 3.39 14.16 11.73
CA ALA A 38 3.08 13.49 10.47
C ALA A 38 3.02 14.49 9.32
N HIS A 39 3.47 14.03 8.15
CA HIS A 39 3.44 14.79 6.91
C HIS A 39 2.62 14.03 5.88
N LEU A 40 1.58 14.67 5.37
CA LEU A 40 0.80 14.14 4.25
C LEU A 40 1.16 14.95 3.00
N ARG A 41 1.75 14.27 2.02
CA ARG A 41 2.18 14.85 0.75
C ARG A 41 1.36 14.28 -0.37
N VAL A 42 0.86 15.15 -1.23
CA VAL A 42 -0.03 14.74 -2.32
C VAL A 42 0.33 15.47 -3.62
N ALA A 43 0.27 14.76 -4.74
CA ALA A 43 0.49 15.33 -6.05
C ALA A 43 -0.27 14.59 -7.15
N CYS A 44 -0.92 15.32 -8.05
CA CYS A 44 -1.53 14.76 -9.28
C CYS A 44 -2.50 13.61 -9.12
N ASN A 45 -3.20 13.54 -8.00
CA ASN A 45 -4.25 12.57 -7.84
C ASN A 45 -5.49 13.02 -8.62
N ASP A 46 -6.16 12.09 -9.27
CA ASP A 46 -7.45 12.30 -9.93
C ASP A 46 -8.56 11.66 -9.08
N ALA A 47 -9.59 12.43 -8.75
CA ALA A 47 -10.80 11.91 -8.12
C ALA A 47 -12.04 12.40 -8.86
N GLY A 48 -12.89 11.46 -9.29
CA GLY A 48 -14.11 11.78 -10.03
C GLY A 48 -13.86 12.35 -11.43
N GLY A 49 -12.73 12.03 -12.05
CA GLY A 49 -12.34 12.56 -13.36
C GLY A 49 -11.79 13.99 -13.30
N ARG A 50 -11.35 14.44 -12.11
CA ARG A 50 -10.74 15.74 -11.89
C ARG A 50 -9.42 15.58 -11.16
N VAL A 51 -8.37 16.18 -11.72
CA VAL A 51 -7.07 16.31 -11.06
C VAL A 51 -7.22 17.27 -9.87
N LEU A 52 -6.81 16.81 -8.70
CA LEU A 52 -6.82 17.56 -7.44
C LEU A 52 -5.56 18.42 -7.34
N SER A 53 -5.76 19.69 -7.00
CA SER A 53 -4.75 20.75 -7.07
C SER A 53 -4.65 21.61 -5.81
N THR A 54 -5.66 21.60 -4.93
CA THR A 54 -5.64 22.37 -3.67
C THR A 54 -5.87 21.49 -2.45
N ALA A 55 -5.44 21.97 -1.28
CA ALA A 55 -5.59 21.25 -0.03
C ALA A 55 -7.07 20.99 0.31
N GLU A 56 -7.98 21.92 -0.03
CA GLU A 56 -9.43 21.77 0.16
C GLU A 56 -10.01 20.67 -0.73
N GLU A 57 -9.55 20.58 -1.99
CA GLU A 57 -9.95 19.51 -2.91
C GLU A 57 -9.51 18.14 -2.39
N TYR A 58 -8.28 18.05 -1.87
CA TYR A 58 -7.78 16.83 -1.22
C TYR A 58 -8.54 16.48 0.07
N ALA A 59 -8.82 17.47 0.92
CA ALA A 59 -9.62 17.27 2.12
C ALA A 59 -11.03 16.75 1.77
N ALA A 60 -11.69 17.33 0.76
CA ALA A 60 -12.97 16.85 0.23
C ALA A 60 -12.88 15.41 -0.31
N ALA A 61 -11.77 15.07 -0.99
CA ALA A 61 -11.47 13.73 -1.47
C ALA A 61 -11.15 12.71 -0.34
N GLY A 62 -11.07 13.17 0.92
CA GLY A 62 -10.98 12.35 2.13
C GLY A 62 -9.59 12.28 2.76
N PHE A 63 -8.66 13.14 2.38
CA PHE A 63 -7.28 13.13 2.88
C PHE A 63 -7.07 13.73 4.28
N GLY A 64 -8.15 14.11 4.97
CA GLY A 64 -8.08 14.73 6.30
C GLY A 64 -8.26 16.24 6.25
N ASP A 65 -7.71 16.96 7.22
CA ASP A 65 -7.86 18.40 7.35
C ASP A 65 -6.92 19.16 6.40
N ALA A 66 -7.45 20.10 5.62
CA ALA A 66 -6.68 20.84 4.61
C ALA A 66 -5.40 21.49 5.16
N GLY A 67 -5.41 21.99 6.40
CA GLY A 67 -4.25 22.62 7.04
C GLY A 67 -3.08 21.67 7.35
N SER A 68 -3.24 20.37 7.11
CA SER A 68 -2.22 19.33 7.32
C SER A 68 -1.74 18.68 6.01
N ILE A 69 -2.17 19.21 4.86
CA ILE A 69 -1.92 18.64 3.54
C ILE A 69 -0.89 19.49 2.80
N ASP A 70 0.26 18.89 2.50
CA ASP A 70 1.29 19.47 1.65
C ASP A 70 0.99 19.10 0.18
N VAL A 71 0.46 20.05 -0.58
CA VAL A 71 0.12 19.83 -2.01
C VAL A 71 1.27 20.29 -2.91
N VAL A 72 1.72 19.39 -3.77
CA VAL A 72 2.65 19.70 -4.86
C VAL A 72 1.90 19.73 -6.20
N GLY A 73 2.08 20.83 -6.94
CA GLY A 73 1.49 21.01 -8.27
C GLY A 73 2.03 20.00 -9.28
N CYS A 74 1.22 19.63 -10.28
CA CYS A 74 1.60 18.63 -11.27
C CYS A 74 2.69 19.03 -12.26
N ASP A 75 2.89 20.33 -12.36
CA ASP A 75 3.93 21.00 -13.12
C ASP A 75 5.24 21.15 -12.33
N ALA A 76 5.24 20.79 -11.04
CA ALA A 76 6.43 20.69 -10.21
C ALA A 76 6.93 19.23 -10.12
N CYS A 77 8.25 19.08 -9.96
CA CYS A 77 8.88 17.80 -9.64
C CYS A 77 9.56 17.93 -8.29
N ASP A 78 8.74 17.89 -7.24
CA ASP A 78 9.26 17.82 -5.87
C ASP A 78 9.79 16.41 -5.59
N ARG A 79 11.10 16.31 -5.36
CA ARG A 79 11.78 15.05 -5.11
C ARG A 79 11.19 14.30 -3.93
N ASP A 80 10.76 15.00 -2.89
CA ASP A 80 10.32 14.37 -1.66
C ASP A 80 8.83 14.02 -1.64
N THR A 81 8.11 14.36 -2.71
CA THR A 81 6.70 14.00 -2.94
C THR A 81 6.57 12.99 -4.05
N HIS A 82 7.10 13.30 -5.25
CA HIS A 82 6.97 12.46 -6.45
C HIS A 82 7.92 11.26 -6.47
N CYS A 83 9.03 11.36 -5.74
CA CYS A 83 10.01 10.30 -5.61
C CYS A 83 10.13 9.88 -4.15
N TYR A 84 10.69 8.70 -3.92
CA TYR A 84 11.20 8.31 -2.63
C TYR A 84 12.57 8.97 -2.44
N ALA A 85 12.59 10.12 -1.78
CA ALA A 85 13.80 10.94 -1.61
C ALA A 85 15.05 10.16 -1.15
N PRO A 86 14.97 9.23 -0.18
CA PRO A 86 16.16 8.47 0.23
C PRO A 86 16.75 7.58 -0.88
N GLY A 87 15.93 7.11 -1.82
CA GLY A 87 16.36 6.29 -2.96
C GLY A 87 16.64 7.09 -4.24
N THR A 88 16.47 8.42 -4.23
CA THR A 88 16.52 9.26 -5.43
C THR A 88 17.84 10.04 -5.51
N ALA A 89 18.60 9.83 -6.59
CA ALA A 89 19.83 10.58 -6.87
C ALA A 89 19.55 11.98 -7.42
N SER A 90 18.58 12.11 -8.34
CA SER A 90 18.11 13.41 -8.84
C SER A 90 16.67 13.30 -9.34
N ALA A 91 15.94 14.41 -9.36
CA ALA A 91 14.58 14.48 -9.87
C ALA A 91 14.43 15.71 -10.77
N SER A 92 13.75 15.57 -11.91
CA SER A 92 13.53 16.68 -12.83
C SER A 92 12.25 16.53 -13.65
N MET A 93 11.67 17.65 -14.06
CA MET A 93 10.53 17.66 -14.98
C MET A 93 10.99 17.35 -16.41
N ARG A 94 10.36 16.35 -17.04
CA ARG A 94 10.54 16.02 -18.46
C ARG A 94 9.19 15.82 -19.12
N ASN A 95 8.87 16.63 -20.14
CA ASN A 95 7.59 16.56 -20.87
C ASN A 95 6.34 16.60 -19.97
N GLY A 96 6.36 17.40 -18.91
CA GLY A 96 5.23 17.49 -17.97
C GLY A 96 5.11 16.31 -16.99
N VAL A 97 6.10 15.41 -16.94
CA VAL A 97 6.16 14.29 -16.00
C VAL A 97 7.41 14.44 -15.13
N CYS A 98 7.27 14.27 -13.81
CA CYS A 98 8.41 14.22 -12.90
C CYS A 98 9.13 12.87 -13.07
N VAL A 99 10.39 12.94 -13.51
CA VAL A 99 11.27 11.77 -13.70
C VAL A 99 12.25 11.70 -12.55
N CYS A 100 12.23 10.57 -11.84
CA CYS A 100 13.14 10.26 -10.74
C CYS A 100 14.30 9.41 -11.27
N VAL A 101 15.54 9.89 -11.08
CA VAL A 101 16.74 9.11 -11.33
C VAL A 101 17.16 8.46 -10.02
N CYS A 102 17.12 7.13 -9.96
CA CYS A 102 17.39 6.39 -8.74
C CYS A 102 18.87 6.30 -8.42
N GLY A 103 19.18 6.29 -7.12
CA GLY A 103 20.50 5.96 -6.59
C GLY A 103 20.73 4.45 -6.56
N SER A 104 21.67 4.00 -5.73
CA SER A 104 22.03 2.57 -5.57
C SER A 104 20.86 1.70 -5.09
N ASP A 105 20.03 2.24 -4.20
CA ASP A 105 19.06 1.46 -3.41
C ASP A 105 17.60 1.80 -3.78
N GLY A 106 17.39 2.66 -4.78
CA GLY A 106 16.07 3.06 -5.27
C GLY A 106 15.69 2.31 -6.55
N HIS A 107 14.42 1.94 -6.67
CA HIS A 107 13.93 1.17 -7.82
C HIS A 107 12.58 1.66 -8.34
N GLY A 108 12.30 1.36 -9.62
CA GLY A 108 11.09 1.77 -10.32
C GLY A 108 11.04 3.28 -10.62
N GLU A 109 9.91 3.76 -11.11
CA GLU A 109 9.71 5.16 -11.51
C GLU A 109 9.75 6.15 -10.33
N ALA A 110 9.43 5.68 -9.12
CA ALA A 110 9.44 6.49 -7.91
C ALA A 110 10.69 6.26 -7.04
N CYS A 111 11.66 5.45 -7.47
CA CYS A 111 12.87 5.12 -6.72
C CYS A 111 12.64 4.58 -5.29
N VAL A 112 11.54 3.86 -5.11
CA VAL A 112 11.15 3.25 -3.83
C VAL A 112 12.14 2.16 -3.41
N PRO A 113 12.27 1.90 -2.09
CA PRO A 113 13.07 0.77 -1.63
C PRO A 113 12.36 -0.52 -2.04
N VAL A 114 13.15 -1.55 -2.37
CA VAL A 114 12.80 -2.81 -3.06
C VAL A 114 12.79 -2.72 -4.59
N GLY A 115 13.83 -3.30 -5.19
CA GLY A 115 13.87 -3.63 -6.62
C GLY A 115 13.28 -4.99 -6.93
N ALA A 116 13.18 -5.28 -8.23
CA ALA A 116 12.86 -6.63 -8.74
C ALA A 116 13.64 -7.68 -7.91
N PRO A 117 12.97 -8.76 -7.46
CA PRO A 117 13.60 -9.71 -6.56
C PRO A 117 14.85 -10.29 -7.23
N ALA A 118 16.00 -10.07 -6.60
CA ALA A 118 17.21 -10.82 -6.93
C ALA A 118 16.98 -12.23 -6.37
N LEU A 119 17.00 -13.24 -7.25
CA LEU A 119 16.92 -14.63 -6.80
C LEU A 119 18.03 -14.87 -5.77
N PRO A 120 17.73 -15.44 -4.59
CA PRO A 120 18.76 -15.70 -3.61
C PRO A 120 19.83 -16.60 -4.25
N PRO A 121 21.13 -16.32 -4.03
CA PRO A 121 22.18 -17.18 -4.53
C PRO A 121 21.96 -18.59 -3.98
N ALA A 122 22.02 -19.59 -4.86
CA ALA A 122 22.06 -20.96 -4.43
C ALA A 122 23.39 -21.17 -3.69
N VAL A 123 23.32 -21.33 -2.36
CA VAL A 123 24.21 -22.11 -1.46
C VAL A 123 24.39 -21.43 -0.10
N GLY A 124 24.19 -22.20 0.99
CA GLY A 124 25.19 -22.22 2.06
C GLY A 124 24.92 -21.52 3.40
N ALA A 125 23.71 -21.12 3.73
CA ALA A 125 23.19 -20.91 5.10
C ALA A 125 21.67 -20.78 4.96
N ALA A 126 20.86 -21.47 5.75
CA ALA A 126 19.41 -21.56 5.52
C ALA A 126 18.80 -20.15 5.34
N PRO A 127 18.40 -19.74 4.12
CA PRO A 127 17.82 -18.43 3.95
C PRO A 127 16.43 -18.50 4.55
N ARG A 128 16.11 -17.59 5.49
CA ARG A 128 14.74 -17.39 5.98
C ARG A 128 13.90 -16.72 4.88
N VAL A 129 13.90 -17.28 3.67
CA VAL A 129 13.33 -16.71 2.44
C VAL A 129 12.16 -17.57 2.02
N PHE A 130 10.99 -16.96 1.82
CA PHE A 130 9.80 -17.61 1.32
C PHE A 130 9.46 -17.08 -0.07
N VAL A 131 9.43 -17.93 -1.09
CA VAL A 131 9.13 -17.52 -2.47
C VAL A 131 7.94 -18.30 -3.02
N ARG A 132 7.02 -17.58 -3.67
CA ARG A 132 6.02 -18.12 -4.58
C ARG A 132 6.15 -17.40 -5.90
N GLU A 133 6.40 -18.17 -6.95
CA GLU A 133 6.58 -17.62 -8.28
C GLU A 133 5.85 -18.41 -9.35
N GLY A 134 5.12 -17.74 -10.24
CA GLY A 134 4.53 -18.36 -11.43
C GLY A 134 3.44 -19.37 -11.12
N VAL A 135 2.75 -19.23 -9.97
CA VAL A 135 1.79 -20.21 -9.45
C VAL A 135 0.40 -19.60 -9.30
N THR A 136 -0.62 -20.43 -9.48
CA THR A 136 -1.99 -20.13 -9.04
C THR A 136 -2.21 -20.76 -7.67
N VAL A 137 -2.63 -19.95 -6.71
CA VAL A 137 -2.85 -20.35 -5.31
C VAL A 137 -4.36 -20.41 -5.07
N GLN A 138 -4.84 -21.62 -4.81
CA GLN A 138 -6.25 -21.92 -4.50
C GLN A 138 -6.44 -22.40 -3.05
N SER A 139 -5.36 -22.46 -2.27
CA SER A 139 -5.37 -22.76 -0.84
C SER A 139 -4.43 -21.80 -0.10
N VAL A 140 -4.79 -21.44 1.14
CA VAL A 140 -3.99 -20.51 1.95
C VAL A 140 -2.63 -21.12 2.26
N PHE A 141 -1.57 -20.32 2.15
CA PHE A 141 -0.22 -20.68 2.61
C PHE A 141 0.14 -19.91 3.87
N VAL A 142 1.05 -20.47 4.64
CA VAL A 142 1.62 -19.85 5.83
C VAL A 142 3.09 -19.56 5.57
N VAL A 143 3.51 -18.33 5.83
CA VAL A 143 4.93 -17.97 5.80
C VAL A 143 5.60 -18.49 7.08
N PRO A 144 6.73 -19.22 7.00
CA PRO A 144 7.44 -19.72 8.16
C PRO A 144 7.88 -18.62 9.14
N ALA A 145 8.02 -18.99 10.42
CA ALA A 145 8.49 -18.08 11.47
C ALA A 145 9.88 -17.55 11.18
N GLY A 146 10.07 -16.25 11.42
CA GLY A 146 11.34 -15.57 11.25
C GLY A 146 11.73 -15.31 9.80
N ALA A 147 10.86 -15.56 8.80
CA ALA A 147 11.13 -15.20 7.42
C ALA A 147 11.65 -13.75 7.32
N SER A 148 12.86 -13.58 6.80
CA SER A 148 13.50 -12.28 6.55
C SER A 148 13.18 -11.75 5.16
N GLU A 149 12.76 -12.62 4.24
CA GLU A 149 12.31 -12.24 2.91
C GLU A 149 11.07 -13.05 2.49
N VAL A 150 10.10 -12.38 1.90
CA VAL A 150 8.87 -12.97 1.37
C VAL A 150 8.63 -12.42 -0.02
N THR A 151 8.63 -13.27 -1.04
CA THR A 151 8.47 -12.85 -2.44
C THR A 151 7.29 -13.59 -3.07
N LEU A 152 6.30 -12.83 -3.53
CA LEU A 152 5.19 -13.28 -4.36
C LEU A 152 5.35 -12.63 -5.73
N ARG A 153 5.67 -13.42 -6.77
CA ARG A 153 5.93 -12.92 -8.12
C ARG A 153 5.15 -13.68 -9.18
N HIS A 154 4.46 -13.01 -10.11
CA HIS A 154 3.64 -13.71 -11.13
C HIS A 154 2.66 -14.71 -10.48
N VAL A 155 2.03 -14.32 -9.36
CA VAL A 155 1.13 -15.18 -8.60
C VAL A 155 -0.31 -14.82 -8.90
N VAL A 156 -1.16 -15.82 -9.07
CA VAL A 156 -2.61 -15.63 -9.11
C VAL A 156 -3.20 -16.15 -7.81
N LEU A 157 -3.78 -15.26 -7.00
CA LEU A 157 -4.58 -15.63 -5.84
C LEU A 157 -6.03 -15.75 -6.30
N ASP A 158 -6.61 -16.95 -6.19
CA ASP A 158 -7.96 -17.25 -6.66
C ASP A 158 -8.83 -17.72 -5.49
N SER A 159 -9.82 -16.90 -5.11
CA SER A 159 -10.78 -17.23 -4.05
C SER A 159 -10.14 -17.55 -2.68
N VAL A 160 -8.94 -17.02 -2.42
CA VAL A 160 -8.17 -17.25 -1.19
C VAL A 160 -7.79 -15.95 -0.50
N SER A 161 -7.59 -16.04 0.82
CA SER A 161 -7.24 -14.89 1.66
C SER A 161 -5.95 -15.13 2.47
N PRO A 162 -4.76 -15.18 1.82
CA PRO A 162 -3.51 -15.36 2.55
C PRO A 162 -3.16 -14.16 3.45
N VAL A 163 -2.52 -14.46 4.58
CA VAL A 163 -2.10 -13.47 5.57
C VAL A 163 -0.58 -13.51 5.72
N LEU A 164 0.07 -12.39 5.38
CA LEU A 164 1.46 -12.11 5.69
C LEU A 164 1.52 -11.43 7.06
N TYR A 165 1.71 -12.22 8.12
CA TYR A 165 1.68 -11.72 9.50
C TYR A 165 3.06 -11.25 9.96
N VAL A 166 3.25 -9.92 9.99
CA VAL A 166 4.53 -9.25 10.24
C VAL A 166 5.15 -9.61 11.60
N PRO A 167 4.44 -9.62 12.74
CA PRO A 167 5.07 -9.90 14.05
C PRO A 167 5.72 -11.28 14.15
N TRP A 168 5.30 -12.21 13.30
CA TRP A 168 5.88 -13.56 13.21
C TRP A 168 7.13 -13.61 12.33
N MET A 169 7.28 -12.67 11.39
CA MET A 169 8.37 -12.62 10.41
C MET A 169 9.45 -11.61 10.82
N ALA A 170 9.06 -10.40 11.22
CA ALA A 170 9.91 -9.22 11.37
C ALA A 170 10.67 -9.12 12.71
N ARG A 171 11.11 -10.23 13.30
CA ARG A 171 11.90 -10.17 14.55
C ARG A 171 13.19 -9.37 14.36
N ASP A 172 13.89 -9.63 13.26
CA ASP A 172 15.14 -8.96 12.87
C ASP A 172 14.91 -7.98 11.70
N GLY A 173 13.64 -7.70 11.35
CA GLY A 173 13.21 -7.04 10.12
C GLY A 173 12.78 -8.03 9.03
N VAL A 174 11.96 -7.57 8.08
CA VAL A 174 11.50 -8.41 6.95
C VAL A 174 11.32 -7.57 5.69
N ARG A 175 11.76 -8.11 4.56
CA ARG A 175 11.48 -7.59 3.22
C ARG A 175 10.36 -8.39 2.57
N ILE A 176 9.29 -7.74 2.14
CA ILE A 176 8.13 -8.36 1.51
C ILE A 176 7.96 -7.75 0.11
N VAL A 177 8.04 -8.59 -0.91
CA VAL A 177 7.91 -8.21 -2.32
C VAL A 177 6.67 -8.88 -2.91
N VAL A 178 5.74 -8.08 -3.42
CA VAL A 178 4.53 -8.52 -4.11
C VAL A 178 4.54 -7.87 -5.48
N GLN A 179 4.84 -8.66 -6.51
CA GLN A 179 5.06 -8.17 -7.87
C GLN A 179 4.26 -8.97 -8.89
N ASN A 180 3.57 -8.29 -9.80
CA ASN A 180 2.80 -8.94 -10.88
C ASN A 180 1.82 -9.97 -10.30
N VAL A 181 1.03 -9.56 -9.30
CA VAL A 181 0.10 -10.46 -8.58
C VAL A 181 -1.34 -10.15 -8.95
N SER A 182 -2.10 -11.17 -9.35
CA SER A 182 -3.53 -11.03 -9.63
C SER A 182 -4.38 -11.53 -8.46
N LEU A 183 -5.31 -10.71 -7.98
CA LEU A 183 -6.32 -11.08 -6.99
C LEU A 183 -7.66 -11.30 -7.70
N ARG A 184 -8.12 -12.56 -7.77
CA ARG A 184 -9.33 -12.95 -8.51
C ARG A 184 -10.38 -13.56 -7.60
N ASN A 185 -11.63 -13.48 -8.04
CA ASN A 185 -12.78 -14.17 -7.43
C ASN A 185 -12.92 -13.92 -5.92
N GLY A 186 -12.70 -12.68 -5.47
CA GLY A 186 -12.81 -12.36 -4.05
C GLY A 186 -11.52 -12.59 -3.24
N ALA A 187 -10.40 -12.90 -3.88
CA ALA A 187 -9.13 -13.08 -3.18
C ALA A 187 -8.67 -11.81 -2.46
N VAL A 188 -8.10 -11.97 -1.26
CA VAL A 188 -7.64 -10.86 -0.43
C VAL A 188 -6.23 -11.12 0.06
N LEU A 189 -5.29 -10.23 -0.28
CA LEU A 189 -3.94 -10.29 0.29
C LEU A 189 -3.87 -9.40 1.53
N TYR A 190 -3.68 -10.02 2.70
CA TYR A 190 -3.48 -9.28 3.95
C TYR A 190 -1.99 -9.16 4.27
N VAL A 191 -1.53 -7.94 4.51
CA VAL A 191 -0.26 -7.65 5.19
C VAL A 191 -0.59 -7.05 6.55
N MET A 192 -0.27 -7.79 7.60
CA MET A 192 -0.84 -7.59 8.92
C MET A 192 0.24 -7.35 9.97
N GLY A 193 0.25 -6.16 10.55
CA GLY A 193 1.05 -5.74 11.69
C GLY A 193 0.54 -6.24 13.04
N ALA A 194 1.24 -5.86 14.11
CA ALA A 194 0.88 -6.20 15.48
C ALA A 194 -0.46 -5.58 15.92
N GLY A 195 -1.13 -6.22 16.88
CA GLY A 195 -2.40 -5.74 17.43
C GLY A 195 -3.62 -5.88 16.50
N ALA A 196 -3.43 -6.29 15.25
CA ALA A 196 -4.53 -6.58 14.32
C ALA A 196 -5.30 -7.86 14.68
N LEU A 197 -4.66 -8.82 15.36
CA LEU A 197 -5.28 -10.05 15.88
C LEU A 197 -5.32 -10.02 17.41
N ARG A 198 -6.51 -10.25 17.98
CA ARG A 198 -6.71 -10.29 19.43
C ARG A 198 -5.99 -11.53 20.02
N GLY A 199 -5.10 -11.33 20.98
CA GLY A 199 -4.35 -12.41 21.65
C GLY A 199 -3.01 -12.79 21.02
N ALA A 200 -2.60 -12.15 19.92
CA ALA A 200 -1.27 -12.33 19.37
C ALA A 200 -0.27 -11.38 20.06
N ALA A 201 0.63 -11.94 20.88
CA ALA A 201 1.72 -11.19 21.50
C ALA A 201 2.70 -10.73 20.42
N GLY A 202 2.70 -9.44 20.11
CA GLY A 202 3.71 -8.78 19.28
C GLY A 202 4.11 -7.49 19.97
N GLY A 203 5.28 -7.47 20.60
CA GLY A 203 5.85 -6.24 21.17
C GLY A 203 6.30 -5.28 20.07
N ASP A 204 6.49 -4.01 20.43
CA ASP A 204 7.03 -2.94 19.58
C ASP A 204 8.53 -3.16 19.21
N GLU A 205 9.10 -4.32 19.55
CA GLU A 205 10.52 -4.70 19.41
C GLU A 205 10.79 -5.55 18.15
N GLY A 206 10.06 -5.31 17.06
CA GLY A 206 10.37 -5.88 15.75
C GLY A 206 11.32 -5.00 14.95
N GLY A 207 12.16 -5.59 14.10
CA GLY A 207 12.92 -4.83 13.10
C GLY A 207 12.00 -4.21 12.03
N PRO A 208 12.49 -3.20 11.27
CA PRO A 208 11.67 -2.50 10.29
C PRO A 208 11.18 -3.43 9.17
N VAL A 209 10.00 -3.12 8.65
CA VAL A 209 9.40 -3.81 7.50
C VAL A 209 9.65 -3.01 6.25
N GLU A 210 10.13 -3.67 5.21
CA GLU A 210 10.21 -3.12 3.86
C GLU A 210 9.19 -3.85 2.99
N LEU A 211 8.02 -3.26 2.78
CA LEU A 211 6.95 -3.79 1.94
C LEU A 211 6.95 -3.08 0.60
N SER A 212 7.03 -3.86 -0.48
CA SER A 212 6.82 -3.37 -1.84
C SER A 212 5.75 -4.16 -2.55
N VAL A 213 4.74 -3.43 -2.98
CA VAL A 213 3.65 -3.91 -3.80
C VAL A 213 3.71 -3.16 -5.13
N CYS A 214 3.89 -3.89 -6.22
CA CYS A 214 4.02 -3.34 -7.57
C CYS A 214 3.25 -4.22 -8.55
N ASP A 215 2.58 -3.63 -9.53
CA ASP A 215 1.83 -4.35 -10.56
C ASP A 215 0.84 -5.38 -9.98
N VAL A 216 0.02 -4.93 -9.02
CA VAL A 216 -1.08 -5.75 -8.49
C VAL A 216 -2.37 -5.43 -9.22
N GLU A 217 -2.96 -6.48 -9.79
CA GLU A 217 -4.26 -6.41 -10.45
C GLU A 217 -5.31 -7.09 -9.57
N ALA A 218 -6.27 -6.34 -9.06
CA ALA A 218 -7.37 -6.91 -8.29
C ALA A 218 -8.70 -6.76 -9.04
N LEU A 219 -9.40 -7.87 -9.26
CA LEU A 219 -10.77 -7.87 -9.79
C LEU A 219 -11.71 -8.48 -8.76
N ASN A 220 -12.47 -7.61 -8.08
CA ASN A 220 -13.24 -7.95 -6.88
C ASN A 220 -12.38 -8.57 -5.77
N GLY A 221 -11.07 -8.35 -5.80
CA GLY A 221 -10.15 -8.67 -4.71
C GLY A 221 -9.76 -7.43 -3.93
N ALA A 222 -9.01 -7.62 -2.85
CA ALA A 222 -8.52 -6.51 -2.04
C ALA A 222 -7.09 -6.72 -1.55
N LEU A 223 -6.33 -5.63 -1.52
CA LEU A 223 -5.07 -5.55 -0.77
C LEU A 223 -5.34 -4.87 0.57
N VAL A 224 -4.96 -5.49 1.67
CA VAL A 224 -5.25 -4.98 3.02
C VAL A 224 -3.95 -4.78 3.79
N LEU A 225 -3.67 -3.54 4.18
CA LEU A 225 -2.64 -3.19 5.15
C LEU A 225 -3.34 -2.90 6.49
N THR A 226 -2.99 -3.63 7.54
CA THR A 226 -3.71 -3.51 8.82
C THR A 226 -2.80 -3.67 10.03
N GLY A 227 -3.13 -2.99 11.13
CA GLY A 227 -2.42 -3.08 12.41
C GLY A 227 -1.20 -2.16 12.55
N THR A 228 -0.37 -2.45 13.54
CA THR A 228 0.83 -1.66 13.87
C THR A 228 2.06 -2.23 13.18
N PHE A 229 2.70 -1.43 12.36
CA PHE A 229 3.98 -1.79 11.75
C PHE A 229 5.14 -1.28 12.62
N PRO A 230 6.27 -2.03 12.71
CA PRO A 230 7.46 -1.60 13.43
C PRO A 230 7.94 -0.21 13.01
N ALA A 231 8.57 0.52 13.93
CA ALA A 231 9.05 1.86 13.65
C ALA A 231 10.13 1.85 12.55
N GLY A 232 10.14 2.87 11.68
CA GLY A 232 11.08 2.91 10.55
C GLY A 232 10.70 2.02 9.38
N SER A 233 9.48 1.44 9.37
CA SER A 233 9.01 0.65 8.24
C SER A 233 8.77 1.52 7.00
N VAL A 234 9.00 0.95 5.82
CA VAL A 234 8.68 1.56 4.53
C VAL A 234 7.69 0.67 3.80
N LEU A 235 6.51 1.21 3.50
CA LEU A 235 5.42 0.51 2.84
C LEU A 235 5.13 1.21 1.51
N THR A 236 5.17 0.47 0.41
CA THR A 236 4.98 1.04 -0.93
C THR A 236 3.95 0.24 -1.71
N VAL A 237 3.05 0.95 -2.38
CA VAL A 237 2.05 0.41 -3.31
C VAL A 237 2.12 1.23 -4.58
N THR A 238 2.55 0.60 -5.66
CA THR A 238 2.89 1.26 -6.93
C THR A 238 2.26 0.53 -8.11
N ASP A 239 1.98 1.28 -9.19
CA ASP A 239 1.63 0.74 -10.50
C ASP A 239 0.53 -0.35 -10.46
N SER A 240 -0.50 -0.15 -9.64
CA SER A 240 -1.50 -1.19 -9.36
C SER A 240 -2.89 -0.81 -9.86
N LEU A 241 -3.62 -1.79 -10.41
CA LEU A 241 -5.00 -1.63 -10.88
C LEU A 241 -5.96 -2.42 -10.00
N LEU A 242 -6.77 -1.71 -9.23
CA LEU A 242 -7.66 -2.31 -8.26
C LEU A 242 -9.12 -1.98 -8.60
N VAL A 243 -9.85 -3.00 -9.05
CA VAL A 243 -11.23 -2.93 -9.54
C VAL A 243 -12.21 -3.63 -8.61
N ALA A 244 -13.23 -2.91 -8.18
CA ALA A 244 -14.36 -3.42 -7.40
C ALA A 244 -15.67 -3.29 -8.20
N ALA A 245 -16.25 -4.42 -8.61
CA ALA A 245 -17.57 -4.47 -9.27
C ALA A 245 -18.62 -5.27 -8.45
N ARG A 246 -18.19 -5.97 -7.41
CA ARG A 246 -19.02 -6.75 -6.49
C ARG A 246 -18.50 -6.58 -5.07
N GLN A 247 -19.29 -6.95 -4.06
CA GLN A 247 -18.85 -6.98 -2.68
C GLN A 247 -17.77 -8.06 -2.46
N THR A 248 -16.74 -7.72 -1.68
CA THR A 248 -15.65 -8.64 -1.31
C THR A 248 -15.67 -8.81 0.21
N PRO A 249 -15.80 -10.05 0.74
CA PRO A 249 -15.83 -10.28 2.17
C PRO A 249 -14.43 -10.06 2.79
N LEU A 250 -14.37 -9.18 3.80
CA LEU A 250 -13.12 -8.86 4.51
C LEU A 250 -13.03 -9.62 5.83
N VAL A 251 -12.78 -10.92 5.73
CA VAL A 251 -12.91 -11.93 6.81
C VAL A 251 -12.10 -11.60 8.08
N TYR A 252 -10.95 -10.93 7.94
CA TYR A 252 -10.07 -10.60 9.08
C TYR A 252 -10.24 -9.18 9.65
N LEU A 253 -11.26 -8.42 9.21
CA LEU A 253 -11.58 -7.11 9.78
C LEU A 253 -12.68 -7.24 10.84
N ILE A 254 -12.34 -6.91 12.09
CA ILE A 254 -13.26 -6.92 13.23
C ILE A 254 -14.37 -5.89 12.99
N GLY A 255 -15.64 -6.31 13.09
CA GLY A 255 -16.80 -5.43 12.89
C GLY A 255 -17.10 -5.10 11.43
N SER A 256 -16.54 -5.84 10.46
CA SER A 256 -16.84 -5.66 9.04
C SER A 256 -18.31 -6.00 8.75
N GLN A 257 -19.17 -4.98 8.74
CA GLN A 257 -20.38 -5.05 7.94
C GLN A 257 -19.97 -4.98 6.46
N SER A 258 -20.65 -5.72 5.60
CA SER A 258 -20.40 -5.68 4.16
C SER A 258 -20.58 -4.24 3.66
N SER A 259 -19.48 -3.56 3.36
CA SER A 259 -19.56 -2.26 2.68
C SER A 259 -20.28 -2.47 1.34
N PRO A 260 -21.28 -1.64 0.98
CA PRO A 260 -21.96 -1.75 -0.32
C PRO A 260 -20.99 -1.64 -1.51
N TYR A 261 -19.79 -1.08 -1.27
CA TYR A 261 -18.73 -0.94 -2.26
C TYR A 261 -17.48 -1.67 -1.74
N ALA A 262 -16.99 -2.66 -2.49
CA ALA A 262 -15.80 -3.40 -2.08
C ALA A 262 -14.59 -2.45 -2.10
N PRO A 263 -13.91 -2.28 -0.96
CA PRO A 263 -12.69 -1.51 -0.95
C PRO A 263 -11.57 -2.30 -1.59
N VAL A 264 -10.76 -1.62 -2.39
CA VAL A 264 -9.81 -2.27 -3.30
C VAL A 264 -8.38 -2.24 -2.76
N LEU A 265 -8.04 -1.15 -2.08
CA LEU A 265 -6.93 -1.06 -1.13
C LEU A 265 -7.53 -0.65 0.22
N VAL A 266 -7.16 -1.34 1.29
CA VAL A 266 -7.69 -1.11 2.64
C VAL A 266 -6.54 -0.78 3.58
N LEU A 267 -6.65 0.35 4.28
CA LEU A 267 -5.76 0.74 5.38
C LEU A 267 -6.56 0.67 6.68
N SER A 268 -6.44 -0.41 7.43
CA SER A 268 -7.30 -0.67 8.59
C SER A 268 -6.54 -0.57 9.91
N GLY A 269 -6.95 0.33 10.81
CA GLY A 269 -6.31 0.49 12.12
C GLY A 269 -4.79 0.61 12.00
N LEU A 270 -4.33 1.27 10.93
CA LEU A 270 -2.93 1.30 10.55
C LEU A 270 -2.19 2.27 11.48
N ARG A 271 -1.15 1.79 12.15
CA ARG A 271 -0.29 2.62 13.01
C ARG A 271 1.14 2.63 12.48
N LEU A 272 1.62 3.84 12.19
CA LEU A 272 2.94 4.13 11.62
C LEU A 272 3.70 5.09 12.54
N VAL A 273 4.96 4.76 12.83
CA VAL A 273 5.83 5.56 13.72
C VAL A 273 7.19 5.71 13.06
N ARG A 274 7.58 6.95 12.74
CA ARG A 274 8.80 7.24 11.96
C ARG A 274 8.90 6.40 10.68
N SER A 275 7.76 6.14 10.06
CA SER A 275 7.62 5.25 8.90
C SER A 275 7.27 6.04 7.64
N VAL A 276 7.34 5.38 6.48
CA VAL A 276 6.92 5.95 5.20
C VAL A 276 5.88 5.06 4.55
N LEU A 277 4.78 5.65 4.09
CA LEU A 277 3.81 5.00 3.20
C LEU A 277 3.80 5.75 1.87
N VAL A 278 4.05 5.06 0.76
CA VAL A 278 3.94 5.62 -0.59
C VAL A 278 2.86 4.86 -1.35
N VAL A 279 1.89 5.58 -1.90
CA VAL A 279 0.88 5.07 -2.83
C VAL A 279 0.99 5.86 -4.12
N SER A 280 1.56 5.27 -5.16
CA SER A 280 1.83 5.96 -6.43
C SER A 280 1.23 5.23 -7.62
N ASP A 281 0.67 5.96 -8.58
CA ASP A 281 0.20 5.40 -9.85
C ASP A 281 -0.83 4.25 -9.66
N VAL A 282 -1.63 4.32 -8.60
CA VAL A 282 -2.68 3.33 -8.32
C VAL A 282 -4.01 3.78 -8.92
N ALA A 283 -4.63 2.91 -9.72
CA ALA A 283 -5.97 3.09 -10.25
C ALA A 283 -7.01 2.36 -9.39
N LEU A 284 -7.93 3.12 -8.79
CA LEU A 284 -9.00 2.68 -7.91
C LEU A 284 -10.34 2.78 -8.65
N VAL A 285 -10.79 1.67 -9.21
CA VAL A 285 -12.02 1.59 -10.01
C VAL A 285 -13.12 0.95 -9.19
N THR A 286 -14.27 1.63 -9.09
CA THR A 286 -15.47 1.05 -8.46
C THR A 286 -16.62 1.16 -9.45
N VAL A 287 -17.14 0.01 -9.89
CA VAL A 287 -18.25 -0.07 -10.85
C VAL A 287 -19.54 -0.33 -10.08
N MET A 288 -20.47 0.62 -10.12
CA MET A 288 -21.79 0.45 -9.54
C MET A 288 -22.70 -0.25 -10.55
N THR A 289 -23.03 -1.52 -10.32
CA THR A 289 -24.14 -2.17 -11.04
C THR A 289 -25.45 -1.59 -10.52
N GLY A 290 -26.09 -0.69 -11.28
CA GLY A 290 -27.40 -0.13 -10.92
C GLY A 290 -27.73 1.29 -11.38
N GLY A 291 -26.82 1.99 -12.07
CA GLY A 291 -27.16 3.24 -12.77
C GLY A 291 -27.58 4.44 -11.89
N ARG A 292 -27.29 4.41 -10.58
CA ARG A 292 -27.45 5.59 -9.73
C ARG A 292 -26.08 6.13 -9.34
N THR A 293 -25.70 7.20 -10.03
CA THR A 293 -24.64 8.12 -9.63
C THR A 293 -25.03 8.75 -8.29
N VAL A 294 -24.12 8.75 -7.31
CA VAL A 294 -24.17 9.66 -6.18
C VAL A 294 -23.07 10.69 -6.39
#